data_AF-T0DKD5-F1
#
_entry.id   AF-T0DKD5-F1
#
_cell.length_a   1.000
_cell.length_b   1.000
_cell.length_c   1.000
_cell.angle_alpha   90.00
_cell.angle_beta   90.00
_cell.angle_gamma   90.00
#
_symmetry.space_group_name_H-M   'P 1'
#
loop_
_entity.id
_entity.type
_entity.pdbx_description
1 polymer ?
#
loop_
_entity_poly.entity_id
_entity_poly.type
_entity_poly.pdbx_seq_one_letter_code
_entity_poly.pdbx_strand_id
1 'polypeptide(L)'
;MKHLHFEEIPSTQSIAIEEAHNYDQLLVSAKSQTSARGRRHNKWEDLQHSLCFSCKLKPQGKPTLLALEVAVILSNYFNDHKLLLKWPNDIFNEDSQKIMGILVNKDDDNYIVGIGINYGGLPHEKYGVLKPGKELKDIDFKEIPLEIYSYILNNRLTEEEIINQWNKRCYHLNKEVKIIDEDSVIEGTFKGIGSFGEALIEVREQIEKAYTGSLIIK
;
A
#
# COMPACT_ATOMS: atom_id res chain seq x y z
N MET A 1 -17.41 -12.89 7.00
CA MET A 1 -16.88 -11.77 6.17
C MET A 1 -17.93 -11.33 5.19
N LYS A 2 -18.18 -10.02 5.08
CA LYS A 2 -18.99 -9.44 4.01
C LYS A 2 -18.08 -9.02 2.86
N HIS A 3 -18.39 -9.47 1.63
CA HIS A 3 -17.73 -9.01 0.42
C HIS A 3 -18.75 -8.33 -0.50
N LEU A 4 -18.53 -7.05 -0.79
CA LEU A 4 -19.27 -6.27 -1.77
C LEU A 4 -18.40 -6.13 -3.02
N HIS A 5 -18.88 -6.65 -4.15
CA HIS A 5 -18.18 -6.56 -5.43
C HIS A 5 -19.01 -5.78 -6.43
N PHE A 6 -18.35 -4.89 -7.18
CA PHE A 6 -18.99 -4.01 -8.14
C PHE A 6 -18.25 -4.04 -9.49
N GLU A 7 -18.98 -3.86 -10.58
CA GLU A 7 -18.38 -3.65 -11.90
C GLU A 7 -17.66 -2.29 -11.94
N GLU A 8 -18.36 -1.22 -11.54
CA GLU A 8 -17.81 0.13 -11.52
C GLU A 8 -18.41 0.94 -10.37
N ILE A 9 -17.56 1.68 -9.66
CA ILE A 9 -17.95 2.61 -8.57
C ILE A 9 -17.00 3.82 -8.53
N PRO A 10 -17.34 4.92 -7.83
CA PRO A 10 -16.41 6.04 -7.67
C PRO A 10 -15.13 5.65 -6.94
N SER A 11 -15.25 4.98 -5.78
CA SER A 11 -14.10 4.45 -5.06
C SER A 11 -14.50 3.33 -4.10
N THR A 12 -13.74 2.23 -4.10
CA THR A 12 -13.87 1.16 -3.09
C THR A 12 -13.65 1.70 -1.68
N GLN A 13 -12.79 2.71 -1.53
CA GLN A 13 -12.45 3.31 -0.24
C GLN A 13 -13.64 4.06 0.35
N SER A 14 -14.37 4.82 -0.46
CA SER A 14 -15.57 5.54 -0.02
C SER A 14 -16.66 4.58 0.42
N ILE A 15 -16.97 3.58 -0.41
CA ILE A 15 -17.99 2.56 -0.06
C ILE A 15 -17.57 1.77 1.19
N ALA A 16 -16.30 1.41 1.33
CA ALA A 16 -15.83 0.69 2.50
C ALA A 16 -15.90 1.50 3.80
N ILE A 17 -15.73 2.83 3.74
CA ILE A 17 -15.93 3.72 4.90
C ILE A 17 -17.42 3.78 5.27
N GLU A 18 -18.30 3.99 4.29
CA GLU A 18 -19.75 4.06 4.50
C GLU A 18 -20.30 2.76 5.12
N GLU A 19 -19.81 1.62 4.67
CA GLU A 19 -20.26 0.30 5.13
C GLU A 19 -19.48 -0.23 6.36
N ALA A 20 -18.45 0.49 6.82
CA ALA A 20 -17.56 0.03 7.88
C ALA A 20 -18.28 -0.25 9.21
N HIS A 21 -19.34 0.50 9.50
CA HIS A 21 -20.11 0.38 10.74
C HIS A 21 -21.11 -0.78 10.70
N ASN A 22 -21.47 -1.26 9.51
CA ASN A 22 -22.44 -2.33 9.32
C ASN A 22 -21.83 -3.73 9.49
N TYR A 23 -20.50 -3.85 9.36
CA TYR A 23 -19.81 -5.13 9.29
C TYR A 23 -18.47 -5.12 10.05
N ASP A 24 -18.22 -6.14 10.87
CA ASP A 24 -16.92 -6.30 11.57
C ASP A 24 -15.77 -6.64 10.61
N GLN A 25 -16.08 -7.41 9.56
CA GLN A 25 -15.13 -7.84 8.55
C GLN A 25 -15.72 -7.59 7.17
N LEU A 26 -15.15 -6.62 6.47
CA LEU A 26 -15.65 -6.07 5.22
C LEU A 26 -14.54 -6.05 4.16
N LEU A 27 -14.88 -6.50 2.96
CA LEU A 27 -14.13 -6.32 1.74
C LEU A 27 -15.04 -5.65 0.71
N VAL A 28 -14.53 -4.61 0.06
CA VAL A 28 -15.15 -3.97 -1.10
C VAL A 28 -14.17 -4.06 -2.25
N SER A 29 -14.55 -4.68 -3.37
CA SER A 29 -13.73 -4.68 -4.59
C SER A 29 -14.52 -4.17 -5.79
N ALA A 30 -13.81 -3.61 -6.76
CA ALA A 30 -14.41 -3.19 -8.00
C ALA A 30 -13.50 -3.51 -9.19
N LYS A 31 -14.11 -3.76 -10.35
CA LYS A 31 -13.39 -3.93 -11.61
C LYS A 31 -12.88 -2.59 -12.17
N SER A 32 -13.62 -1.50 -11.94
CA SER A 32 -13.24 -0.14 -12.36
C SER A 32 -13.57 0.89 -11.27
N GLN A 33 -12.72 1.92 -11.12
CA GLN A 33 -12.99 3.09 -10.29
C GLN A 33 -12.99 4.40 -11.09
N THR A 34 -14.08 5.17 -11.04
CA THR A 34 -14.18 6.46 -11.76
C THR A 34 -13.56 7.65 -11.01
N SER A 35 -13.27 7.50 -9.72
CA SER A 35 -12.71 8.56 -8.86
C SER A 35 -11.79 7.98 -7.78
N ALA A 36 -10.91 7.07 -8.20
CA ALA A 36 -9.96 6.39 -7.31
C ALA A 36 -9.04 7.38 -6.58
N ARG A 37 -8.84 7.15 -5.28
CA ARG A 37 -8.10 8.05 -4.39
C ARG A 37 -6.71 7.51 -4.09
N GLY A 38 -5.71 8.37 -4.14
CA GLY A 38 -4.39 8.15 -3.56
C GLY A 38 -4.23 8.90 -2.24
N ARG A 39 -3.02 8.87 -1.68
CA ARG A 39 -2.68 9.71 -0.52
C ARG A 39 -2.63 11.18 -0.91
N ARG A 40 -3.10 12.05 0.00
CA ARG A 40 -3.18 13.51 -0.18
C ARG A 40 -4.02 13.86 -1.41
N HIS A 41 -3.50 14.68 -2.32
CA HIS A 41 -4.18 15.10 -3.54
C HIS A 41 -3.88 14.20 -4.75
N ASN A 42 -3.15 13.10 -4.55
CA ASN A 42 -2.86 12.17 -5.65
C ASN A 42 -4.08 11.32 -5.98
N LYS A 43 -4.24 11.01 -7.26
CA LYS A 43 -5.20 10.02 -7.74
C LYS A 43 -4.52 8.68 -7.92
N TRP A 44 -5.26 7.60 -7.70
CA TRP A 44 -4.85 6.29 -8.19
C TRP A 44 -5.26 6.20 -9.66
N GLU A 45 -4.33 5.86 -10.54
CA GLU A 45 -4.60 5.69 -11.97
C GLU A 45 -4.99 4.23 -12.19
N ASP A 46 -6.23 3.99 -12.61
CA ASP A 46 -6.75 2.65 -12.86
C ASP A 46 -6.25 2.15 -14.21
N LEU A 47 -5.20 1.33 -14.21
CA LEU A 47 -4.67 0.71 -15.43
C LEU A 47 -5.53 -0.50 -15.80
N GLN A 48 -5.57 -0.87 -17.09
CA GLN A 48 -6.24 -2.11 -17.50
C GLN A 48 -5.69 -3.31 -16.72
N HIS A 49 -6.61 -4.16 -16.23
CA HIS A 49 -6.28 -5.31 -15.39
C HIS A 49 -5.59 -4.96 -14.07
N SER A 50 -5.90 -3.80 -13.50
CA SER A 50 -5.59 -3.50 -12.10
C SER A 50 -6.60 -4.14 -11.16
N LEU A 51 -6.14 -4.50 -9.96
CA LEU A 51 -7.02 -4.88 -8.86
C LEU A 51 -7.15 -3.70 -7.90
N CYS A 52 -8.39 -3.30 -7.64
CA CYS A 52 -8.72 -2.22 -6.73
C CYS A 52 -9.71 -2.73 -5.68
N PHE A 53 -9.32 -2.67 -4.41
CA PHE A 53 -10.18 -3.09 -3.31
C PHE A 53 -9.84 -2.37 -2.00
N SER A 54 -10.81 -2.31 -1.10
CA SER A 54 -10.67 -1.74 0.23
C SER A 54 -11.22 -2.71 1.26
N CYS A 55 -10.50 -2.89 2.36
CA CYS A 55 -10.92 -3.81 3.41
C CYS A 55 -10.80 -3.19 4.80
N LYS A 56 -11.67 -3.63 5.70
CA LYS A 56 -11.60 -3.25 7.11
C LYS A 56 -10.55 -4.11 7.80
N LEU A 57 -9.57 -3.47 8.45
CA LEU A 57 -8.46 -4.14 9.13
C LEU A 57 -8.13 -3.44 10.44
N LYS A 58 -8.37 -4.11 11.56
CA LYS A 58 -7.93 -3.60 12.86
C LYS A 58 -6.39 -3.70 12.97
N PRO A 59 -5.68 -2.64 13.39
CA PRO A 59 -4.27 -2.72 13.75
C PRO A 59 -4.06 -3.70 14.92
N GLN A 60 -3.05 -4.56 14.85
CA GLN A 60 -2.66 -5.41 15.98
C GLN A 60 -1.84 -4.64 17.04
N GLY A 61 -1.14 -3.59 16.62
CA GLY A 61 -0.39 -2.68 17.48
C GLY A 61 -0.63 -1.23 17.07
N LYS A 62 0.45 -0.45 16.91
CA LYS A 62 0.39 0.94 16.48
C LYS A 62 -0.31 1.08 15.11
N PRO A 63 -1.36 1.89 15.00
CA PRO A 63 -2.04 2.12 13.73
C PRO A 63 -1.15 2.67 12.60
N THR A 64 -0.09 3.41 12.95
CA THR A 64 0.86 3.97 11.98
C THR A 64 1.64 2.91 11.21
N LEU A 65 1.72 1.67 11.74
CA LEU A 65 2.39 0.56 11.07
C LEU A 65 1.50 -0.18 10.07
N LEU A 66 0.18 0.06 10.05
CA LEU A 66 -0.77 -0.76 9.29
C LEU A 66 -0.48 -0.79 7.78
N ALA A 67 -0.15 0.35 7.17
CA ALA A 67 0.21 0.39 5.74
C ALA A 67 1.51 -0.38 5.45
N LEU A 68 2.48 -0.29 6.36
CA LEU A 68 3.79 -0.96 6.25
C LEU A 68 3.63 -2.47 6.42
N GLU A 69 2.79 -2.90 7.37
CA GLU A 69 2.42 -4.30 7.59
C GLU A 69 1.81 -4.91 6.32
N VAL A 70 0.78 -4.26 5.77
CA VAL A 70 0.12 -4.72 4.55
C VAL A 70 1.11 -4.79 3.39
N ALA A 71 2.06 -3.85 3.28
CA ALA A 71 3.07 -3.88 2.24
C ALA A 71 4.02 -5.09 2.35
N VAL A 72 4.43 -5.44 3.57
CA VAL A 72 5.24 -6.63 3.85
C VAL A 72 4.44 -7.90 3.52
N ILE A 73 3.19 -7.98 3.97
CA ILE A 73 2.33 -9.15 3.73
C ILE A 73 2.10 -9.36 2.24
N LEU A 74 1.81 -8.30 1.47
CA LEU A 74 1.67 -8.40 0.01
C LEU A 74 2.97 -8.86 -0.67
N SER A 75 4.12 -8.39 -0.16
CA SER A 75 5.42 -8.84 -0.64
C SER A 75 5.72 -10.31 -0.32
N ASN A 76 5.17 -10.84 0.77
CA ASN A 76 5.22 -12.27 1.12
C ASN A 76 4.24 -13.10 0.28
N TYR A 77 3.04 -12.58 0.00
CA TYR A 77 2.05 -13.26 -0.83
C TYR A 77 2.52 -13.43 -2.28
N PHE A 78 3.21 -12.42 -2.83
CA PHE A 78 3.80 -12.45 -4.17
C PHE A 78 5.31 -12.74 -4.13
N ASN A 79 5.75 -13.68 -3.28
CA ASN A 79 7.17 -13.99 -3.06
C ASN A 79 7.96 -14.43 -4.30
N ASP A 80 7.28 -14.97 -5.31
CA ASP A 80 7.88 -15.33 -6.61
C ASP A 80 8.34 -14.09 -7.42
N HIS A 81 7.93 -12.89 -7.00
CA HIS A 81 8.36 -11.62 -7.55
C HIS A 81 9.30 -10.92 -6.55
N LYS A 82 10.42 -10.34 -7.01
CA LYS A 82 11.23 -9.51 -6.12
C LYS A 82 10.59 -8.12 -5.98
N LEU A 83 9.80 -7.98 -4.92
CA LEU A 83 9.12 -6.74 -4.59
C LEU A 83 9.94 -5.91 -3.60
N LEU A 84 10.01 -4.61 -3.90
CA LEU A 84 10.77 -3.63 -3.13
C LEU A 84 9.81 -2.64 -2.47
N LEU A 85 10.12 -2.22 -1.25
CA LEU A 85 9.25 -1.33 -0.48
C LEU A 85 9.77 0.10 -0.51
N LYS A 86 8.88 1.05 -0.78
CA LYS A 86 9.14 2.49 -0.73
C LYS A 86 8.28 3.15 0.32
N TRP A 87 8.93 3.89 1.21
CA TRP A 87 8.23 4.59 2.29
C TRP A 87 7.37 5.71 1.69
N PRO A 88 6.15 5.93 2.21
CA PRO A 88 5.54 5.22 3.34
C PRO A 88 4.75 3.95 3.03
N ASN A 89 4.35 3.72 1.78
CA ASN A 89 3.18 2.86 1.53
C ASN A 89 3.10 2.32 0.09
N ASP A 90 4.20 2.37 -0.65
CA ASP A 90 4.24 1.97 -2.05
C ASP A 90 5.13 0.73 -2.24
N ILE A 91 4.76 -0.12 -3.20
CA ILE A 91 5.51 -1.33 -3.56
C ILE A 91 5.97 -1.20 -5.01
N PHE A 92 7.21 -1.58 -5.26
CA PHE A 92 7.94 -1.42 -6.51
C PHE A 92 8.44 -2.77 -7.02
N ASN A 93 8.62 -2.88 -8.34
CA ASN A 93 9.32 -4.00 -8.97
C ASN A 93 10.86 -3.77 -8.96
N GLU A 94 11.63 -4.74 -9.45
CA GLU A 94 13.10 -4.66 -9.56
C GLU A 94 13.58 -3.48 -10.38
N ASP A 95 12.82 -3.09 -11.41
CA ASP A 95 13.10 -1.95 -12.29
C ASP A 95 12.74 -0.59 -11.66
N SER A 96 12.44 -0.58 -10.35
CA SER A 96 12.15 0.65 -9.60
C SER A 96 10.91 1.40 -10.12
N GLN A 97 9.94 0.65 -10.64
CA GLN A 97 8.63 1.17 -11.03
C GLN A 97 7.58 0.79 -9.98
N LYS A 98 6.69 1.73 -9.66
CA LYS A 98 5.59 1.48 -8.72
C LYS A 98 4.59 0.49 -9.33
N ILE A 99 4.23 -0.53 -8.56
CA ILE A 99 3.26 -1.58 -8.93
C ILE A 99 2.05 -1.64 -8.00
N MET A 100 2.19 -1.21 -6.74
CA MET A 100 1.10 -1.22 -5.77
C MET A 100 1.13 0.04 -4.91
N GLY A 101 -0.05 0.44 -4.43
CA GLY A 101 -0.21 1.51 -3.47
C GLY A 101 -1.20 1.11 -2.38
N ILE A 102 -0.88 1.48 -1.14
CA ILE A 102 -1.72 1.19 0.03
C ILE A 102 -2.20 2.51 0.64
N LEU A 103 -3.50 2.67 0.83
CA LEU A 103 -4.11 3.84 1.45
C LEU A 103 -4.81 3.41 2.74
N VAL A 104 -4.52 4.07 3.85
CA VAL A 104 -5.20 3.81 5.13
C VAL A 104 -6.02 5.04 5.49
N ASN A 105 -7.32 4.84 5.73
CA ASN A 105 -8.20 5.83 6.35
C ASN A 105 -8.70 5.31 7.69
N LYS A 106 -8.78 6.20 8.67
CA LYS A 106 -9.44 5.97 9.94
C LYS A 106 -10.79 6.69 9.91
N ASP A 107 -11.85 5.99 10.26
CA ASP A 107 -13.20 6.51 10.48
C ASP A 107 -13.71 5.98 11.82
N ASP A 108 -13.76 6.85 12.84
CA ASP A 108 -13.89 6.46 14.25
C ASP A 108 -12.90 5.35 14.64
N ASP A 109 -13.38 4.18 15.08
CA ASP A 109 -12.55 3.02 15.43
C ASP A 109 -12.28 2.09 14.25
N ASN A 110 -12.81 2.40 13.06
CA ASN A 110 -12.64 1.61 11.85
C ASN A 110 -11.39 2.06 11.08
N TYR A 111 -10.59 1.08 10.67
CA TYR A 111 -9.44 1.30 9.79
C TYR A 111 -9.70 0.63 8.45
N ILE A 112 -9.77 1.43 7.40
CA ILE A 112 -10.04 1.00 6.04
C ILE A 112 -8.76 1.08 5.23
N VAL A 113 -8.33 -0.06 4.71
CA VAL A 113 -7.11 -0.20 3.91
C VAL A 113 -7.51 -0.40 2.45
N GLY A 114 -7.30 0.62 1.63
CA GLY A 114 -7.37 0.55 0.19
C GLY A 114 -6.07 0.01 -0.40
N ILE A 115 -6.18 -0.92 -1.33
CA ILE A 115 -5.07 -1.59 -2.00
C ILE A 115 -5.34 -1.50 -3.51
N GLY A 116 -4.43 -0.83 -4.21
CA GLY A 116 -4.37 -0.81 -5.67
C GLY A 116 -3.16 -1.62 -6.14
N ILE A 117 -3.37 -2.52 -7.10
CA ILE A 117 -2.33 -3.38 -7.68
C ILE A 117 -2.43 -3.30 -9.20
N ASN A 118 -1.35 -2.88 -9.85
CA ASN A 118 -1.18 -3.02 -11.29
C ASN A 118 -0.89 -4.50 -11.59
N TYR A 119 -1.94 -5.32 -11.62
CA TYR A 119 -1.80 -6.77 -11.54
C TYR A 119 -1.39 -7.38 -12.88
N GLY A 120 -2.11 -7.06 -13.95
CA GLY A 120 -1.88 -7.58 -15.29
C GLY A 120 -1.84 -6.49 -16.36
N GLY A 121 -2.09 -6.89 -17.61
CA GLY A 121 -2.09 -5.98 -18.76
C GLY A 121 -0.71 -5.74 -19.36
N LEU A 122 -0.66 -4.80 -20.30
CA LEU A 122 0.58 -4.44 -21.00
C LEU A 122 1.45 -3.50 -20.14
N PRO A 123 2.78 -3.50 -20.38
CA PRO A 123 3.68 -2.54 -19.74
C PRO A 123 3.18 -1.10 -19.90
N HIS A 124 3.27 -0.32 -18.82
CA HIS A 124 2.87 1.09 -18.80
C HIS A 124 4.12 1.98 -18.72
N GLU A 125 4.10 3.16 -19.36
CA GLU A 125 5.28 4.02 -19.45
C GLU A 125 5.75 4.54 -18.08
N LYS A 126 4.79 4.81 -17.17
CA LYS A 126 5.04 5.41 -15.85
C LYS A 126 5.08 4.39 -14.70
N TYR A 127 4.44 3.25 -14.87
CA TYR A 127 4.18 2.31 -13.77
C TYR A 127 4.58 0.89 -14.17
N GLY A 128 4.99 0.10 -13.19
CA GLY A 128 5.25 -1.32 -13.40
C GLY A 128 3.95 -2.10 -13.39
N VAL A 129 4.04 -3.35 -13.85
CA VAL A 129 2.96 -4.35 -13.79
C VAL A 129 3.50 -5.61 -13.12
N LEU A 130 2.73 -6.20 -12.20
CA LEU A 130 3.14 -7.38 -11.43
C LEU A 130 3.25 -8.63 -12.31
N LYS A 131 2.27 -8.88 -13.18
CA LYS A 131 2.21 -10.01 -14.10
C LYS A 131 1.98 -9.51 -15.55
N PRO A 132 3.01 -8.96 -16.21
CA PRO A 132 2.89 -8.42 -17.57
C PRO A 132 2.29 -9.44 -18.54
N GLY A 133 1.33 -9.00 -19.37
CA GLY A 133 0.61 -9.85 -20.32
C GLY A 133 -0.50 -10.71 -19.73
N LYS A 134 -0.70 -10.71 -18.39
CA LYS A 134 -1.82 -11.39 -17.77
C LYS A 134 -3.11 -10.61 -17.99
N GLU A 135 -4.07 -11.24 -18.64
CA GLU A 135 -5.45 -10.72 -18.70
C GLU A 135 -6.28 -11.31 -17.56
N LEU A 136 -7.01 -10.43 -16.87
CA LEU A 136 -7.99 -10.80 -15.84
C LEU A 136 -9.36 -11.01 -16.47
N LYS A 137 -10.04 -12.08 -16.05
CA LYS A 137 -11.46 -12.35 -16.32
C LYS A 137 -12.31 -11.60 -15.28
N ASP A 138 -13.60 -11.41 -15.58
CA ASP A 138 -14.52 -10.71 -14.67
C ASP A 138 -14.53 -11.28 -13.25
N ILE A 139 -14.51 -12.62 -13.14
CA ILE A 139 -14.46 -13.30 -11.84
C ILE A 139 -13.18 -13.01 -11.04
N ASP A 140 -12.06 -12.73 -11.70
CA ASP A 140 -10.77 -12.50 -11.05
C ASP A 140 -10.76 -11.19 -10.24
N PHE A 141 -11.51 -10.16 -10.68
CA PHE A 141 -11.66 -8.89 -9.95
C PHE A 141 -12.43 -9.04 -8.63
N LYS A 142 -13.10 -10.18 -8.45
CA LYS A 142 -13.76 -10.55 -7.21
C LYS A 142 -12.89 -11.51 -6.39
N GLU A 143 -12.46 -12.61 -6.98
CA GLU A 143 -11.82 -13.70 -6.25
C GLU A 143 -10.39 -13.38 -5.81
N ILE A 144 -9.59 -12.68 -6.63
CA ILE A 144 -8.21 -12.35 -6.24
C ILE A 144 -8.17 -11.38 -5.03
N PRO A 145 -8.94 -10.27 -5.00
CA PRO A 145 -9.05 -9.45 -3.79
C PRO A 145 -9.50 -10.22 -2.54
N LEU A 146 -10.41 -11.18 -2.71
CA LEU A 146 -10.91 -12.03 -1.64
C LEU A 146 -9.82 -12.96 -1.09
N GLU A 147 -9.04 -13.58 -1.96
CA GLU A 147 -7.88 -14.41 -1.62
C GLU A 147 -6.81 -13.58 -0.90
N ILE A 148 -6.45 -12.41 -1.43
CA ILE A 148 -5.45 -11.51 -0.84
C ILE A 148 -5.90 -11.06 0.55
N TYR A 149 -7.16 -10.64 0.69
CA TYR A 149 -7.65 -10.20 2.00
C TYR A 149 -7.67 -11.34 3.02
N SER A 150 -8.08 -12.55 2.60
CA SER A 150 -8.01 -13.74 3.44
C SER A 150 -6.58 -14.06 3.86
N TYR A 151 -5.61 -13.93 2.95
CA TYR A 151 -4.19 -14.09 3.27
C TYR A 151 -3.71 -13.03 4.26
N ILE A 152 -4.09 -11.76 4.10
CA ILE A 152 -3.74 -10.68 5.05
C ILE A 152 -4.25 -11.00 6.45
N LEU A 153 -5.50 -11.44 6.59
CA LEU A 153 -6.08 -11.78 7.88
C LEU A 153 -5.35 -12.94 8.58
N ASN A 154 -4.84 -13.90 7.81
CA ASN A 154 -4.15 -15.08 8.34
C ASN A 154 -2.64 -14.89 8.56
N ASN A 155 -2.05 -13.80 8.06
CA ASN A 155 -0.60 -13.56 8.10
C ASN A 155 -0.25 -12.21 8.75
N ARG A 156 -1.06 -11.77 9.72
CA ARG A 156 -0.80 -10.55 10.50
C ARG A 156 0.52 -10.67 11.25
N LEU A 157 1.23 -9.55 11.37
CA LEU A 157 2.60 -9.50 11.86
C LEU A 157 2.70 -8.69 13.16
N THR A 158 3.65 -9.08 14.01
CA THR A 158 4.06 -8.27 15.16
C THR A 158 4.78 -7.00 14.70
N GLU A 159 4.82 -5.97 15.56
CA GLU A 159 5.52 -4.71 15.25
C GLU A 159 6.99 -4.92 14.90
N GLU A 160 7.68 -5.83 15.61
CA GLU A 160 9.06 -6.19 15.35
C GLU A 160 9.24 -6.83 13.97
N GLU A 161 8.37 -7.79 13.62
CA GLU A 161 8.40 -8.42 12.30
C GLU A 161 8.15 -7.42 11.18
N ILE A 162 7.21 -6.48 11.36
CA ILE A 162 6.93 -5.42 10.39
C ILE A 162 8.20 -4.60 10.15
N ILE A 163 8.82 -4.07 11.20
CA ILE A 163 10.00 -3.20 11.10
C ILE A 163 11.17 -3.96 10.45
N ASN A 164 11.44 -5.17 10.91
CA ASN A 164 12.55 -5.99 10.42
C ASN A 164 12.36 -6.38 8.95
N GLN A 165 11.18 -6.88 8.58
CA GLN A 165 10.91 -7.32 7.22
C GLN A 165 10.78 -6.15 6.24
N TRP A 166 10.24 -5.01 6.69
CA TRP A 166 10.12 -3.83 5.85
C TRP A 166 11.50 -3.23 5.54
N ASN A 167 12.36 -3.05 6.56
CA ASN A 167 13.71 -2.53 6.37
C ASN A 167 14.56 -3.42 5.45
N LYS A 168 14.43 -4.75 5.55
CA LYS A 168 15.11 -5.72 4.66
C LYS A 168 14.71 -5.58 3.19
N ARG A 169 13.48 -5.11 2.90
CA ARG A 169 12.96 -4.93 1.54
C ARG A 169 12.98 -3.47 1.07
N CYS A 170 13.50 -2.56 1.89
CA CYS A 170 13.48 -1.14 1.60
C CYS A 170 14.37 -0.82 0.39
N TYR A 171 13.76 -0.31 -0.68
CA TYR A 171 14.42 0.03 -1.94
C TYR A 171 15.50 1.12 -1.80
N HIS A 172 15.31 2.02 -0.84
CA HIS A 172 16.11 3.24 -0.67
C HIS A 172 16.90 3.25 0.63
N LEU A 173 17.08 2.09 1.26
CA LEU A 173 17.95 1.96 2.42
C LEU A 173 19.38 2.41 2.07
N ASN A 174 19.94 3.28 2.90
CA ASN A 174 21.26 3.90 2.74
C ASN A 174 21.42 4.75 1.47
N LYS A 175 20.33 5.20 0.84
CA LYS A 175 20.38 6.16 -0.27
C LYS A 175 20.11 7.57 0.22
N GLU A 176 20.61 8.55 -0.52
CA GLU A 176 20.25 9.96 -0.35
C GLU A 176 18.79 10.17 -0.76
N VAL A 177 18.02 10.79 0.12
CA VAL A 177 16.60 11.05 -0.09
C VAL A 177 16.25 12.48 0.30
N LYS A 178 15.12 12.93 -0.22
CA LYS A 178 14.43 14.15 0.16
C LYS A 178 13.01 13.79 0.58
N ILE A 179 12.61 14.13 1.79
CA ILE A 179 11.22 14.03 2.25
C ILE A 179 10.64 15.44 2.26
N ILE A 180 9.51 15.60 1.56
CA ILE A 180 8.76 16.85 1.49
C ILE A 180 7.41 16.64 2.20
N ASP A 181 7.16 17.44 3.22
CA ASP A 181 5.90 17.44 3.97
C ASP A 181 5.41 18.88 4.17
N GLU A 182 4.42 19.28 3.35
CA GLU A 182 3.94 20.66 3.27
C GLU A 182 5.10 21.64 3.04
N ASP A 183 5.38 22.51 4.00
CA ASP A 183 6.48 23.49 3.93
C ASP A 183 7.81 22.94 4.50
N SER A 184 7.81 21.74 5.08
CA SER A 184 8.99 21.12 5.66
C SER A 184 9.72 20.21 4.67
N VAL A 185 11.05 20.29 4.70
CA VAL A 185 11.94 19.49 3.85
C VAL A 185 13.05 18.91 4.72
N ILE A 186 13.20 17.59 4.67
CA ILE A 186 14.32 16.87 5.31
C ILE A 186 15.11 16.17 4.20
N GLU A 187 16.42 16.39 4.16
CA GLU A 187 17.33 15.81 3.17
C GLU A 187 18.52 15.16 3.85
N GLY A 188 18.81 13.91 3.48
CA GLY A 188 19.92 13.14 4.02
C GLY A 188 19.83 11.66 3.64
N THR A 189 20.56 10.81 4.34
CA THR A 189 20.59 9.37 4.04
C THR A 189 19.45 8.64 4.74
N PHE A 190 18.63 7.87 4.01
CA PHE A 190 17.56 7.06 4.62
C PHE A 190 18.14 5.84 5.36
N LYS A 191 17.89 5.72 6.66
CA LYS A 191 18.43 4.64 7.51
C LYS A 191 17.41 3.57 7.89
N GLY A 192 16.18 3.66 7.40
CA GLY A 192 15.12 2.70 7.70
C GLY A 192 13.89 3.37 8.30
N ILE A 193 12.97 2.53 8.79
CA ILE A 193 11.83 2.95 9.59
C ILE A 193 12.06 2.68 11.08
N GLY A 194 11.52 3.57 11.92
CA GLY A 194 11.52 3.47 13.38
C GLY A 194 10.33 2.67 13.94
N SER A 195 10.19 2.71 15.26
CA SER A 195 9.19 1.92 16.01
C SER A 195 7.73 2.38 15.80
N PHE A 196 7.52 3.57 15.23
CA PHE A 196 6.21 4.06 14.83
C PHE A 196 6.04 4.06 13.31
N GLY A 197 7.00 3.50 12.55
CA GLY A 197 6.99 3.53 11.08
C GLY A 197 7.47 4.87 10.49
N GLU A 198 8.00 5.76 11.33
CA GLU A 198 8.60 7.02 10.88
C GLU A 198 9.88 6.75 10.08
N ALA A 199 10.13 7.54 9.04
CA ALA A 199 11.40 7.50 8.32
C ALA A 199 12.53 8.05 9.20
N LEU A 200 13.63 7.30 9.31
CA LEU A 200 14.85 7.71 10.00
C LEU A 200 15.84 8.26 8.97
N ILE A 201 16.16 9.55 9.04
CA ILE A 201 17.04 10.22 8.08
C ILE A 201 18.30 10.68 8.80
N GLU A 202 19.47 10.26 8.34
CA GLU A 202 20.75 10.75 8.84
C GLU A 202 21.11 12.07 8.17
N VAL A 203 21.21 13.12 8.98
CA VAL A 203 21.61 14.48 8.59
C VAL A 203 22.76 14.91 9.49
N ARG A 204 23.96 15.09 8.92
CA ARG A 204 25.17 15.51 9.67
C ARG A 204 25.41 14.64 10.92
N GLU A 205 25.38 13.32 10.76
CA GLU A 205 25.57 12.30 11.82
C GLU A 205 24.48 12.27 12.90
N GLN A 206 23.38 13.00 12.73
CA GLN A 206 22.21 12.95 13.62
C GLN A 206 21.02 12.31 12.90
N ILE A 207 20.18 11.60 13.65
CA ILE A 207 18.95 11.00 13.11
C ILE A 207 17.79 11.98 13.30
N GLU A 208 17.28 12.49 12.18
CA GLU A 208 16.00 13.17 12.10
C GLU A 208 14.88 12.18 11.78
N LYS A 209 13.64 12.54 12.14
CA LYS A 209 12.46 11.68 12.00
C LYS A 209 11.39 12.36 11.17
N ALA A 210 10.88 11.67 10.15
CA ALA A 210 9.72 12.10 9.39
C ALA A 210 8.56 11.12 9.55
N TYR A 211 7.41 11.60 10.02
CA TYR A 211 6.21 10.78 10.25
C TYR A 211 5.30 10.75 9.03
N THR A 212 5.31 11.83 8.23
CA THR A 212 4.57 11.92 6.97
C THR A 212 5.43 12.62 5.92
N GLY A 213 4.94 12.64 4.68
CA GLY A 213 5.66 13.25 3.56
C GLY A 213 5.65 12.41 2.28
N SER A 214 6.20 13.04 1.25
CA SER A 214 6.54 12.43 -0.03
C SER A 214 8.05 12.26 -0.12
N LEU A 215 8.50 11.01 -0.25
CA LEU A 215 9.91 10.67 -0.39
C LEU A 215 10.33 10.66 -1.86
N ILE A 216 11.40 11.38 -2.17
CA ILE A 216 12.10 11.42 -3.44
C ILE A 216 13.50 10.85 -3.22
N ILE A 217 13.92 9.92 -4.07
CA ILE A 217 15.28 9.37 -4.05
C ILE A 217 16.12 10.26 -4.98
N LYS A 218 17.30 10.67 -4.51
CA LYS A 218 18.22 11.51 -5.30
C LYS A 218 19.10 10.67 -6.23
#